data_AF-A0A6I9X8M1-F1
#
_entry.id   AF-A0A6I9X8M1-F1
#
_cell.length_a   1.000
_cell.length_b   1.000
_cell.length_c   1.000
_cell.angle_alpha   90.00
_cell.angle_beta   90.00
_cell.angle_gamma   90.00
#
_symmetry.space_group_name_H-M   'P 1'
#
loop_
_entity.id
_entity.type
_entity.pdbx_description
1 polymer ?
#
loop_
_entity_poly.entity_id
_entity_poly.type
_entity_poly.pdbx_seq_one_letter_code
_entity_poly.pdbx_strand_id
1 'polypeptide(L)'
;MDFEIASSSTKPDLNLDTLRLRDPSCGPISWSASRDRVHFRVPLNDCGTTLKVVGEKMVYENEVSSFWPDQPPRWISRDSDFR
;
A
#
# COMPACT_ATOMS: atom_id res chain seq x y z
N MET A 1 7.89 10.86 -0.68
CA MET A 1 6.43 10.74 -0.46
C MET A 1 6.25 10.04 0.87
N ASP A 2 5.45 10.62 1.76
CA ASP A 2 5.29 10.13 3.12
C ASP A 2 3.79 10.00 3.38
N PHE A 3 3.36 8.80 3.77
CA PHE A 3 1.94 8.51 4.00
C PHE A 3 1.77 7.41 5.04
N GLU A 4 0.55 7.31 5.57
CA GLU A 4 0.15 6.33 6.57
C GLU A 4 -1.08 5.56 6.08
N ILE A 5 -1.14 4.27 6.38
CA ILE A 5 -2.29 3.40 6.10
C ILE A 5 -2.78 2.82 7.41
N ALA A 6 -4.09 2.91 7.65
CA ALA A 6 -4.75 2.31 8.81
C ALA A 6 -5.37 0.96 8.42
N SER A 7 -5.37 -0.01 9.32
CA SER A 7 -6.08 -1.28 9.11
C SER A 7 -7.58 -1.05 8.87
N SER A 8 -8.15 -0.04 9.53
CA SER A 8 -9.55 0.34 9.39
C SER A 8 -9.91 1.04 8.07
N SER A 9 -8.95 1.20 7.14
CA SER A 9 -9.22 1.74 5.79
C SER A 9 -10.14 0.85 4.96
N THR A 10 -10.26 -0.44 5.30
CA THR A 10 -11.22 -1.37 4.69
C THR A 10 -12.14 -2.00 5.72
N LYS A 11 -13.21 -2.64 5.24
CA LYS A 11 -14.05 -3.54 6.05
C LYS A 11 -14.20 -4.86 5.29
N PRO A 12 -13.75 -6.01 5.84
CA PRO A 12 -13.03 -6.16 7.12
C PRO A 12 -11.68 -5.42 7.14
N ASP A 13 -11.09 -5.29 8.32
CA ASP A 13 -9.82 -4.58 8.51
C ASP A 13 -8.72 -5.15 7.58
N LEU A 14 -7.97 -4.25 6.98
CA LEU A 14 -6.87 -4.55 6.07
C LEU A 14 -5.74 -5.21 6.86
N ASN A 15 -5.25 -6.34 6.36
CA ASN A 15 -4.00 -6.88 6.89
C ASN A 15 -2.84 -5.99 6.41
N LEU A 16 -2.22 -5.30 7.36
CA LEU A 16 -1.11 -4.40 7.07
C LEU A 16 0.19 -5.17 6.70
N ASP A 17 0.31 -6.45 7.09
CA ASP A 17 1.49 -7.28 6.80
C ASP A 17 1.57 -7.69 5.32
N THR A 18 0.46 -7.59 4.58
CA THR A 18 0.42 -7.93 3.14
C THR A 18 0.61 -6.73 2.23
N LEU A 19 0.85 -5.54 2.80
CA LEU A 19 1.11 -4.33 2.03
C LEU A 19 2.46 -4.39 1.32
N ARG A 20 2.46 -4.02 0.04
CA ARG A 20 3.63 -4.01 -0.85
C ARG A 20 3.60 -2.77 -1.73
N LEU A 21 4.74 -2.11 -1.86
CA LEU A 21 4.93 -1.10 -2.90
C LEU A 21 5.16 -1.78 -4.26
N ARG A 22 5.19 -0.99 -5.33
CA ARG A 22 5.56 -1.49 -6.68
C ARG A 22 6.89 -2.24 -6.69
N ASP A 23 7.85 -1.77 -5.92
CA ASP A 23 9.08 -2.52 -5.64
C ASP A 23 8.92 -3.32 -4.34
N PRO A 24 8.95 -4.66 -4.39
CA PRO A 24 8.79 -5.51 -3.21
C PRO A 24 9.97 -5.47 -2.24
N SER A 25 11.11 -4.90 -2.63
CA SER A 25 12.24 -4.67 -1.72
C SER A 25 12.01 -3.49 -0.76
N CYS A 26 11.04 -2.62 -1.09
CA CYS A 26 10.67 -1.50 -0.25
C CYS A 26 9.50 -1.87 0.69
N GLY A 27 9.68 -1.54 1.96
CA GLY A 27 8.71 -1.82 3.01
C GLY A 27 8.38 -0.58 3.86
N PRO A 28 7.51 -0.75 4.85
CA PRO A 28 7.19 0.32 5.78
C PRO A 28 8.37 0.66 6.68
N ILE A 29 8.44 1.93 7.11
CA ILE A 29 9.51 2.42 8.00
C ILE A 29 9.18 2.23 9.48
N SER A 30 7.90 2.26 9.83
CA SER A 30 7.46 2.14 11.22
C SER A 30 5.97 1.76 11.31
N TRP A 31 5.60 1.28 12.49
CA TRP A 31 4.24 0.90 12.85
C TRP A 31 3.80 1.74 14.05
N SER A 32 2.51 1.99 14.19
CA SER A 32 1.95 2.56 15.42
C SER A 32 2.14 1.61 16.59
N ALA A 33 2.10 2.14 17.82
CA ALA A 33 2.24 1.34 19.04
C ALA A 33 1.17 0.24 19.14
N SER A 34 -0.04 0.51 18.63
CA SER A 34 -1.18 -0.41 18.56
C SER A 34 -1.16 -1.36 17.36
N ARG A 35 -0.21 -1.21 16.41
CA ARG A 35 -0.15 -1.95 15.14
C ARG A 35 -1.40 -1.83 14.26
N ASP A 36 -2.19 -0.78 14.47
CA ASP A 36 -3.36 -0.44 13.66
C ASP A 36 -3.01 0.44 12.45
N ARG A 37 -1.78 0.97 12.40
CA ARG A 37 -1.30 1.87 11.35
C ARG A 37 0.13 1.55 10.98
N VAL A 38 0.46 1.81 9.73
CA VAL A 38 1.80 1.66 9.18
C VAL A 38 2.21 2.89 8.39
N HIS A 39 3.46 3.30 8.53
CA HIS A 39 4.02 4.48 7.86
C HIS A 39 4.98 4.07 6.75
N PHE A 40 4.81 4.71 5.59
CA PHE A 40 5.71 4.56 4.45
C PHE A 40 6.43 5.87 4.17
N ARG A 41 7.72 5.75 3.86
CA ARG A 41 8.53 6.82 3.26
C ARG A 41 9.12 6.31 1.97
N VAL A 42 8.59 6.80 0.86
CA VAL A 42 8.95 6.36 -0.49
C VAL A 42 9.80 7.44 -1.16
N PRO A 43 11.07 7.14 -1.53
CA PRO A 43 11.90 8.06 -2.29
C PRO A 43 11.30 8.31 -3.67
N LEU A 44 11.38 9.55 -4.18
CA LEU A 44 10.79 9.93 -5.47
C LEU A 44 11.44 9.22 -6.68
N ASN A 45 12.69 8.79 -6.53
CA ASN A 45 13.48 8.18 -7.60
C ASN A 45 13.67 6.66 -7.39
N ASP A 46 12.97 6.05 -6.44
CA ASP A 46 13.18 4.65 -6.05
C ASP A 46 11.85 3.96 -5.71
N CYS A 47 11.90 2.71 -5.24
CA CYS A 47 10.77 1.91 -4.80
C CYS A 47 9.69 1.71 -5.88
N GLY A 48 10.10 1.71 -7.15
CA GLY A 48 9.20 1.61 -8.29
C GLY A 48 8.39 2.89 -8.58
N THR A 49 8.81 4.04 -8.03
CA THR A 49 8.19 5.33 -8.32
C THR A 49 8.44 5.71 -9.78
N THR A 50 7.37 6.09 -10.48
CA THR A 50 7.43 6.52 -11.88
C THR A 50 7.30 8.03 -11.97
N LEU A 51 8.08 8.65 -12.86
CA LEU A 51 8.00 10.08 -13.16
C LEU A 51 7.31 10.28 -14.51
N LYS A 52 6.28 11.13 -14.53
CA LYS A 52 5.62 11.60 -15.73
C LYS A 52 5.71 13.12 -15.78
N VAL A 53 6.16 13.67 -16.91
CA VAL A 53 6.16 15.12 -17.15
C VAL A 53 4.88 15.47 -17.89
N VAL A 54 4.02 16.27 -17.27
CA VAL A 54 2.73 16.70 -17.82
C VAL A 54 2.72 18.22 -17.91
N GLY A 55 2.96 18.74 -19.12
CA GLY A 55 3.19 20.16 -19.35
C GLY A 55 4.42 20.64 -18.59
N GLU A 56 4.22 21.59 -17.67
CA GLU A 56 5.28 22.14 -16.81
C GLU A 56 5.40 21.43 -15.45
N LYS A 57 4.65 20.35 -15.22
CA LYS A 57 4.61 19.64 -13.93
C LYS A 57 5.30 18.28 -14.02
N MET A 58 6.06 17.97 -12.98
CA MET A 58 6.60 16.63 -12.73
C MET A 58 5.67 15.88 -11.77
N VAL A 59 5.10 14.77 -12.23
CA VAL A 59 4.20 13.91 -11.47
C VAL A 59 4.93 12.64 -11.09
N TYR A 60 5.13 12.43 -9.79
CA TYR A 60 5.69 11.20 -9.25
C TYR A 60 4.54 10.31 -8.78
N GLU A 61 4.50 9.08 -9.27
CA GLU A 61 3.43 8.12 -9.02
C GLU A 61 4.02 6.81 -8.50
N ASN A 62 3.52 6.37 -7.35
CA ASN A 62 3.79 5.07 -6.77
C ASN A 62 2.46 4.46 -6.30
N GLU A 63 2.47 3.17 -5.99
CA GLU A 63 1.29 2.39 -5.67
C GLU A 63 1.60 1.44 -4.53
N VAL A 64 0.70 1.39 -3.56
CA VAL A 64 0.73 0.44 -2.47
C VAL A 64 -0.41 -0.53 -2.68
N SER A 65 -0.10 -1.81 -2.72
CA SER A 65 -1.07 -2.87 -2.94
C SER A 65 -1.08 -3.85 -1.77
N SER A 66 -2.21 -4.50 -1.54
CA SER A 66 -2.29 -5.67 -0.66
C SER A 66 -3.06 -6.75 -1.39
N PHE A 67 -2.48 -7.95 -1.42
CA PHE A 67 -3.13 -9.12 -2.00
C PHE A 67 -3.29 -10.18 -0.91
N TRP A 68 -4.54 -10.49 -0.60
CA TRP A 68 -4.90 -11.65 0.21
C TRP A 68 -5.43 -12.75 -0.70
N PRO A 69 -4.77 -13.92 -0.82
CA PRO A 69 -5.33 -15.00 -1.62
C PRO A 69 -6.70 -15.37 -1.07
N ASP A 70 -7.69 -15.45 -1.96
CA ASP A 70 -9.07 -15.75 -1.58
C ASP A 70 -9.10 -17.05 -0.78
N GLN A 71 -9.56 -16.97 0.47
CA GLN A 71 -9.81 -18.16 1.26
C GLN A 71 -10.93 -18.98 0.61
N PRO A 72 -10.89 -20.33 0.73
CA PRO A 72 -11.90 -21.19 0.12
C PRO A 72 -13.31 -20.71 0.50
N PRO A 73 -14.23 -20.64 -0.47
CA PRO A 73 -15.42 -19.82 -0.39
C PRO A 73 -16.29 -20.26 0.78
N ARG A 74 -16.47 -19.37 1.76
CA ARG A 74 -17.40 -19.63 2.88
C ARG A 74 -18.80 -19.08 2.65
N TRP A 75 -19.03 -18.16 1.70
CA TRP A 75 -20.32 -17.90 1.01
C TRP A 75 -20.28 -16.59 0.21
N ILE A 76 -19.54 -15.58 0.69
CA ILE A 76 -19.35 -14.25 0.06
C ILE A 76 -17.91 -13.80 0.37
N SER A 77 -17.12 -13.47 -0.66
CA SER A 77 -15.85 -12.75 -0.52
C SER A 77 -15.99 -11.34 -1.11
N ARG A 78 -15.24 -10.39 -0.57
CA ARG A 78 -15.02 -9.09 -1.18
C ARG A 78 -13.74 -9.20 -2.03
N ASP A 79 -13.59 -8.33 -3.04
CA ASP A 79 -12.33 -8.21 -3.77
C ASP A 79 -11.16 -8.10 -2.78
N SER A 80 -10.21 -9.02 -2.95
CA SER A 80 -9.07 -9.21 -2.09
C SER A 80 -7.88 -8.32 -2.45
N ASP A 81 -7.99 -7.60 -3.56
CA ASP A 81 -7.05 -6.58 -4.02
C ASP A 81 -7.39 -5.22 -3.38
N PHE A 82 -6.39 -4.64 -2.72
CA PHE A 82 -6.39 -3.25 -2.27
C PHE A 82 -5.27 -2.51 -3.00
N ARG A 83 -5.55 -1.30 -3.51
CA ARG A 83 -4.61 -0.48 -4.29
C ARG A 83 -4.82 1.02 -4.09
#